data_AF-A0A2H9MSW3-F1
#
_entry.id   AF-A0A2H9MSW3-F1
#
_cell.length_a   1.000
_cell.length_b   1.000
_cell.length_c   1.000
_cell.angle_alpha   90.00
_cell.angle_beta   90.00
_cell.angle_gamma   90.00
#
_symmetry.space_group_name_H-M   'P 1'
#
loop_
_entity.id
_entity.type
_entity.pdbx_description
1 polymer ?
#
loop_
_entity_poly.entity_id
_entity_poly.type
_entity_poly.pdbx_seq_one_letter_code
_entity_poly.pdbx_strand_id
1 'polypeptide(L)'
;MITEQEIKEMCDKIENSLERYVLEHRGQLLEDGKIIDGGMEGQIKRQYESLLSSMMLVKGESVESLSESHQEYIQKRIKDTLELSKNQYYS
;
A
#
# COMPACT_ATOMS: atom_id res chain seq x y z
N MET A 1 -10.73 14.71 -13.53
CA MET A 1 -9.92 13.67 -14.18
C MET A 1 -8.53 13.75 -13.61
N ILE A 2 -8.23 12.83 -12.71
CA ILE A 2 -6.90 12.66 -12.13
C ILE A 2 -5.88 12.29 -13.22
N THR A 3 -4.68 12.86 -13.12
CA THR A 3 -3.59 12.60 -14.06
C THR A 3 -2.74 11.41 -13.62
N GLU A 4 -2.02 10.78 -14.57
CA GLU A 4 -1.03 9.73 -14.27
C GLU A 4 -0.01 10.18 -13.22
N GLN A 5 0.45 11.44 -13.33
CA GLN A 5 1.41 12.02 -12.39
C GLN A 5 0.84 12.13 -10.97
N GLU A 6 -0.43 12.52 -10.82
CA GLU A 6 -1.09 12.55 -9.51
C GLU A 6 -1.27 11.15 -8.91
N ILE A 7 -1.63 10.15 -9.73
CA ILE A 7 -1.72 8.75 -9.28
C ILE A 7 -0.36 8.27 -8.78
N LYS A 8 0.71 8.56 -9.54
CA LYS A 8 2.08 8.24 -9.15
C LYS A 8 2.45 8.89 -7.82
N GLU A 9 2.21 10.19 -7.66
CA GLU A 9 2.51 10.91 -6.42
C GLU A 9 1.73 10.40 -5.22
N MET A 10 0.48 9.98 -5.39
CA MET A 10 -0.29 9.33 -4.32
C MET A 10 0.35 8.00 -3.92
N CYS A 11 0.68 7.15 -4.89
CA CYS A 11 1.34 5.87 -4.64
C CYS A 11 2.69 6.07 -3.93
N ASP A 12 3.54 6.97 -4.44
CA ASP A 12 4.84 7.31 -3.84
C ASP A 12 4.67 7.76 -2.37
N LYS A 13 3.67 8.59 -2.06
CA LYS A 13 3.40 9.04 -0.68
C LYS A 13 2.97 7.91 0.24
N ILE A 14 2.09 7.03 -0.24
CA ILE A 14 1.59 5.89 0.52
C ILE A 14 2.73 4.92 0.82
N GLU A 15 3.53 4.59 -0.17
CA GLU A 15 4.67 3.67 -0.05
C GLU A 15 5.69 4.16 0.96
N ASN A 16 6.05 5.45 0.92
CA ASN A 16 6.94 6.06 1.92
C ASN A 16 6.36 6.00 3.34
N SER A 17 5.03 6.13 3.47
CA SER A 17 4.35 6.00 4.77
C SER A 17 4.36 4.56 5.27
N LEU A 18 4.16 3.59 4.38
CA LEU A 18 4.12 2.17 4.71
C LEU A 18 5.51 1.63 5.06
N GLU A 19 6.57 2.09 4.38
CA GLU A 19 7.94 1.72 4.73
C GLU A 19 8.27 2.09 6.18
N ARG A 20 7.89 3.30 6.62
CA ARG A 20 8.04 3.71 8.03
C ARG A 20 7.22 2.83 8.97
N TYR A 21 5.96 2.57 8.63
CA TYR A 21 5.09 1.70 9.43
C TYR A 21 5.71 0.31 9.62
N VAL A 22 6.23 -0.30 8.56
CA VAL A 22 6.87 -1.62 8.59
C VAL A 22 8.09 -1.64 9.48
N LEU A 23 8.96 -0.62 9.38
CA LEU A 23 10.15 -0.51 10.22
C LEU A 23 9.80 -0.32 11.70
N GLU A 24 8.82 0.54 12.01
CA GLU A 24 8.38 0.83 13.38
C GLU A 24 7.69 -0.37 14.05
N HIS A 25 6.93 -1.15 13.29
CA HIS A 25 6.14 -2.27 13.81
C HIS A 25 6.80 -3.63 13.61
N ARG A 26 8.01 -3.69 13.03
CA ARG A 26 8.77 -4.93 12.81
C ARG A 26 8.87 -5.81 14.07
N GLY A 27 9.00 -5.19 15.25
CA GLY A 27 9.09 -5.89 16.54
C GLY A 27 7.76 -6.28 17.18
N GLN A 28 6.63 -5.67 16.77
CA GLN A 28 5.30 -5.93 17.34
C GLN A 28 4.49 -6.95 16.54
N LEU A 29 4.94 -7.27 15.32
CA LEU A 29 4.27 -8.20 14.40
C LEU A 29 4.71 -9.67 14.59
N LEU A 30 5.61 -9.92 15.55
CA LEU A 30 6.04 -11.23 16.04
C LEU A 30 5.56 -11.39 17.49
N GLU A 31 4.37 -11.95 17.71
CA GLU A 31 4.05 -12.52 19.02
C GLU A 31 4.58 -13.97 19.02
N ASP A 32 5.57 -14.25 19.88
CA ASP A 32 6.22 -15.57 20.04
C ASP A 32 6.80 -16.22 18.76
N GLY A 33 7.26 -15.40 17.80
CA GLY A 33 7.87 -15.91 16.56
C GLY A 33 6.89 -16.52 15.56
N LYS A 34 5.57 -16.27 15.74
CA LYS A 34 4.52 -16.74 14.82
C LYS A 34 3.90 -15.57 14.06
N ILE A 35 3.67 -15.78 12.77
CA ILE A 35 2.94 -14.84 11.90
C ILE A 35 1.45 -14.91 12.27
N ILE A 36 0.85 -13.77 12.61
CA ILE A 36 -0.59 -13.66 12.89
C ILE A 36 -1.37 -13.85 11.58
N ASP A 37 -2.46 -14.62 11.59
CA ASP A 37 -3.29 -14.83 10.40
C ASP A 37 -4.00 -13.52 9.98
N GLY A 38 -3.96 -13.17 8.69
CA GLY A 38 -4.23 -11.80 8.23
C GLY A 38 -3.09 -10.79 8.51
N GLY A 39 -1.86 -11.31 8.68
CA GLY A 39 -0.64 -10.64 9.14
C GLY A 39 -0.11 -9.47 8.30
N MET A 40 1.20 -9.25 8.34
CA MET A 40 1.84 -8.03 7.83
C MET A 40 1.42 -7.68 6.39
N GLU A 41 1.39 -8.64 5.48
CA GLU A 41 0.94 -8.45 4.10
C GLU A 41 -0.52 -7.95 4.01
N GLY A 42 -1.43 -8.54 4.79
CA GLY A 42 -2.83 -8.14 4.81
C GLY A 42 -3.02 -6.75 5.43
N GLN A 43 -2.25 -6.40 6.45
CA GLN A 43 -2.26 -5.06 7.05
C GLN A 43 -1.75 -3.99 6.08
N ILE A 44 -0.62 -4.23 5.42
CA ILE A 44 -0.02 -3.29 4.45
C ILE A 44 -0.96 -3.08 3.28
N LYS A 45 -1.52 -4.17 2.73
CA LYS A 45 -2.49 -4.08 1.63
C LYS A 45 -3.70 -3.22 2.02
N ARG A 46 -4.32 -3.50 3.18
CA ARG A 46 -5.48 -2.74 3.67
C ARG A 46 -5.16 -1.26 3.90
N GLN A 47 -4.01 -0.96 4.50
CA GLN A 47 -3.60 0.43 4.70
C GLN A 47 -3.36 1.14 3.38
N TYR A 48 -2.68 0.48 2.42
CA TYR A 48 -2.46 1.04 1.10
C TYR A 48 -3.79 1.39 0.43
N GLU A 49 -4.71 0.42 0.33
CA GLU A 49 -6.01 0.59 -0.31
C GLU A 49 -6.85 1.69 0.38
N SER A 50 -6.81 1.76 1.71
CA SER A 50 -7.53 2.77 2.49
C SER A 50 -6.98 4.18 2.27
N LEU A 51 -5.65 4.34 2.30
CA LEU A 51 -4.99 5.64 2.07
C LEU A 51 -5.22 6.12 0.64
N LEU A 52 -5.05 5.22 -0.34
CA LEU A 52 -5.30 5.54 -1.75
C LEU A 52 -6.74 5.97 -1.97
N SER A 53 -7.71 5.21 -1.46
CA SER A 53 -9.13 5.54 -1.58
C SER A 53 -9.46 6.89 -0.96
N SER A 54 -8.85 7.20 0.19
CA SER A 54 -9.03 8.50 0.87
C SER A 54 -8.46 9.66 0.05
N MET A 55 -7.27 9.49 -0.54
CA MET A 55 -6.64 10.52 -1.38
C MET A 55 -7.41 10.75 -2.69
N MET A 56 -7.93 9.68 -3.29
CA MET A 56 -8.78 9.74 -4.49
C MET A 56 -10.11 10.44 -4.19
N LEU A 57 -10.74 10.12 -3.06
CA LEU A 57 -12.00 10.74 -2.65
C LEU A 57 -11.88 12.25 -2.46
N VAL A 58 -10.76 12.74 -1.90
CA VAL A 58 -10.47 14.18 -1.79
C VAL A 58 -10.39 14.86 -3.16
N LYS A 59 -10.00 14.13 -4.21
CA LYS A 59 -9.99 14.60 -5.59
C LYS A 59 -11.34 14.41 -6.31
N GLY A 60 -12.34 13.81 -5.65
CA GLY A 60 -13.65 13.50 -6.23
C GLY A 60 -13.62 12.32 -7.20
N GLU A 61 -12.63 11.44 -7.08
CA GLU A 61 -12.41 10.29 -7.97
C GLU A 61 -12.47 8.98 -7.15
N SER A 62 -12.70 7.84 -7.82
CA SER A 62 -12.56 6.51 -7.21
C SER A 62 -11.63 5.64 -8.05
N VAL A 63 -10.99 4.64 -7.45
CA VAL A 63 -10.11 3.72 -8.20
C VAL A 63 -10.90 2.95 -9.26
N GLU A 64 -12.13 2.56 -8.94
CA GLU A 64 -13.04 1.83 -9.84
C GLU A 64 -13.48 2.66 -11.05
N SER A 65 -13.44 4.00 -10.95
CA SER A 65 -13.78 4.90 -12.06
C SER A 65 -12.59 5.25 -12.97
N LEU A 66 -11.39 4.77 -12.65
CA LEU A 66 -10.20 5.00 -13.47
C LEU A 66 -10.18 4.08 -14.70
N SER A 67 -9.38 4.43 -15.71
CA SER A 67 -9.10 3.54 -16.85
C SER A 67 -8.44 2.23 -16.37
N GLU A 68 -8.63 1.16 -17.14
CA GLU A 68 -8.01 -0.15 -16.86
C GLU A 68 -6.49 -0.02 -16.69
N SER A 69 -5.82 0.77 -17.53
CA SER A 69 -4.37 1.02 -17.43
C SER A 69 -3.94 1.62 -16.08
N HIS A 70 -4.74 2.53 -15.51
CA HIS A 70 -4.47 3.12 -14.20
C HIS A 70 -4.74 2.12 -13.08
N GLN A 71 -5.79 1.32 -13.19
CA GLN A 71 -6.11 0.28 -12.22
C GLN A 71 -5.00 -0.79 -12.18
N GLU A 72 -4.53 -1.25 -13.34
CA GLU A 72 -3.40 -2.17 -13.46
C GLU A 72 -2.12 -1.58 -12.87
N TYR A 73 -1.84 -0.30 -13.15
CA TYR A 73 -0.71 0.41 -12.56
C TYR A 73 -0.76 0.39 -11.03
N ILE A 74 -1.90 0.78 -10.44
CA ILE A 74 -2.11 0.78 -8.99
C ILE A 74 -1.94 -0.63 -8.41
N GLN A 75 -2.54 -1.65 -9.04
CA GLN A 75 -2.42 -3.03 -8.58
C GLN A 75 -0.98 -3.53 -8.59
N LYS A 76 -0.21 -3.15 -9.62
CA LYS A 76 1.23 -3.45 -9.69
C LYS A 76 1.99 -2.79 -8.54
N ARG A 77 1.75 -1.48 -8.29
CA ARG A 77 2.39 -0.74 -7.18
C ARG A 77 2.12 -1.39 -5.82
N ILE A 78 0.87 -1.80 -5.57
CA ILE A 78 0.50 -2.53 -4.35
C ILE A 78 1.30 -3.83 -4.26
N LYS A 79 1.35 -4.63 -5.32
CA LYS A 79 2.08 -5.91 -5.34
C LYS A 79 3.57 -5.72 -5.04
N ASP A 80 4.21 -4.76 -5.72
CA ASP A 80 5.63 -4.46 -5.55
C ASP A 80 5.94 -4.01 -4.10
N THR A 81 5.05 -3.19 -3.51
CA THR A 81 5.16 -2.74 -2.11
C THR A 81 5.05 -3.89 -1.12
N LEU A 82 4.13 -4.84 -1.36
CA LEU A 82 3.99 -6.02 -0.50
C LEU A 82 5.23 -6.90 -0.56
N GLU A 83 5.82 -7.08 -1.73
CA GLU A 83 7.05 -7.86 -1.91
C GLU A 83 8.25 -7.21 -1.22
N LEU A 84 8.43 -5.90 -1.40
CA LEU A 84 9.47 -5.13 -0.70
C LEU A 84 9.33 -5.23 0.82
N SER A 85 8.10 -5.06 1.31
CA SER A 85 7.82 -5.13 2.73
C SER A 85 8.11 -6.51 3.31
N LYS A 86 7.74 -7.59 2.60
CA LYS A 86 8.10 -8.96 2.99
C LYS A 86 9.61 -9.12 3.11
N ASN A 87 10.35 -8.66 2.11
CA ASN A 87 11.82 -8.76 2.11
C ASN A 87 12.44 -8.00 3.29
N GLN A 88 11.93 -6.81 3.62
CA GLN A 88 12.39 -6.01 4.77
C GLN A 88 12.08 -6.68 6.12
N TYR A 89 11.01 -7.46 6.20
CA TYR A 89 10.65 -8.21 7.41
C TYR A 89 11.56 -9.42 7.64
N TYR A 90 11.85 -10.18 6.58
CA TYR A 90 12.64 -11.41 6.65
C TYR A 90 14.17 -11.19 6.62
N SER A 91 14.65 -9.99 6.29
CA SER A 91 16.09 -9.61 6.26
C SER A 91 16.59 -9.09 7.60
#